data_AF-A0A3L8P087-F1
#
_entry.id   AF-A0A3L8P087-F1
#
_cell.length_a   1.000
_cell.length_b   1.000
_cell.length_c   1.000
_cell.angle_alpha   90.00
_cell.angle_beta   90.00
_cell.angle_gamma   90.00
#
_symmetry.space_group_name_H-M   'P 1'
#
loop_
_entity.id
_entity.type
_entity.pdbx_description
1 polymer ?
#
loop_
_entity_poly.entity_id
_entity_poly.type
_entity_poly.pdbx_seq_one_letter_code
_entity_poly.pdbx_strand_id
1 'polypeptide(L)'
;MRRLEGRIELDLRRAVACSVVALVALAVGHELDRDHPTLDRLRVVSFGCALVVLVFGVAATRSASNEVSAKVTARAGSAAAAPLRVMLQVVGYLLVVVAVLDVVGVDLSQFLVGGAVTGVVIGIAAQQTLGNFFAGIVLLLARPYAAGDSITVYSGAINGPHTGTVTDVGLLYTSLRVPVLDAAPEIMRIPNSQLLAAGIGPGRDDLVRRPADEGEPPVDGGGD
;
A
#
# COMPACT_ATOMS: atom_id res chain seq x y z
N MET A 1 -31.79 7.91 -9.23
CA MET A 1 -30.71 6.89 -9.19
C MET A 1 -30.17 6.50 -10.57
N ARG A 2 -30.99 6.27 -11.62
CA ARG A 2 -30.51 5.93 -13.00
C ARG A 2 -29.59 6.93 -13.72
N ARG A 3 -29.41 8.16 -13.23
CA ARG A 3 -28.53 9.18 -13.87
C ARG A 3 -27.06 9.12 -13.44
N LEU A 4 -26.72 8.33 -12.42
CA LEU A 4 -25.34 8.17 -11.93
C LEU A 4 -24.64 6.97 -12.57
N GLU A 5 -25.37 5.91 -12.91
CA GLU A 5 -24.81 4.70 -13.53
C GLU A 5 -24.26 4.98 -14.94
N GLY A 6 -24.93 5.83 -15.73
CA GLY A 6 -24.47 6.17 -17.09
C GLY A 6 -23.19 7.00 -17.14
N ARG A 7 -22.75 7.64 -16.05
CA ARG A 7 -21.49 8.41 -16.03
C ARG A 7 -20.27 7.52 -15.83
N ILE A 8 -20.43 6.42 -15.08
CA ILE A 8 -19.34 5.52 -14.71
C ILE A 8 -18.94 4.60 -15.89
N GLU A 9 -19.91 4.15 -16.69
CA GLU A 9 -19.63 3.38 -17.92
C GLU A 9 -18.96 4.20 -19.03
N LEU A 10 -19.18 5.52 -19.06
CA LEU A 10 -18.56 6.40 -20.05
C LEU A 10 -17.07 6.63 -19.76
N ASP A 11 -16.67 6.75 -18.50
CA ASP A 11 -15.27 6.98 -18.13
C ASP A 11 -14.40 5.73 -18.35
N LEU A 12 -14.93 4.54 -18.06
CA LEU A 12 -14.23 3.26 -18.30
C LEU A 12 -14.02 2.99 -19.80
N ARG A 13 -15.04 3.24 -20.63
CA ARG A 13 -14.93 3.11 -22.10
C ARG A 13 -13.93 4.11 -22.68
N ARG A 14 -13.85 5.31 -22.12
CA ARG A 14 -12.86 6.32 -22.53
C ARG A 14 -11.46 5.95 -22.07
N ALA A 15 -11.29 5.43 -20.87
CA ALA A 15 -9.99 4.99 -20.35
C ALA A 15 -9.41 3.82 -21.16
N VAL A 16 -10.24 2.82 -21.48
CA VAL A 16 -9.84 1.66 -22.31
C VAL A 16 -9.59 2.07 -23.76
N ALA A 17 -10.42 2.96 -24.33
CA ALA A 17 -10.17 3.49 -25.66
C ALA A 17 -8.85 4.29 -25.72
N CYS A 18 -8.54 5.05 -24.66
CA CYS A 18 -7.31 5.84 -24.60
C CYS A 18 -6.04 4.97 -24.45
N SER A 19 -6.09 3.89 -23.67
CA SER A 19 -4.95 2.98 -23.51
C SER A 19 -4.70 2.14 -24.76
N VAL A 20 -5.76 1.72 -25.46
CA VAL A 20 -5.64 1.05 -26.77
C VAL A 20 -5.07 2.01 -27.82
N VAL A 21 -5.54 3.26 -27.88
CA VAL A 21 -5.00 4.25 -28.82
C VAL A 21 -3.55 4.61 -28.50
N ALA A 22 -3.15 4.69 -27.23
CA ALA A 22 -1.77 4.93 -26.83
C ALA A 22 -0.84 3.76 -27.20
N LEU A 23 -1.28 2.51 -26.99
CA LEU A 23 -0.53 1.31 -27.38
C LEU A 23 -0.39 1.19 -28.90
N VAL A 24 -1.46 1.50 -29.65
CA VAL A 24 -1.43 1.52 -31.12
C VAL A 24 -0.52 2.64 -31.63
N ALA A 25 -0.53 3.83 -31.02
CA ALA A 25 0.36 4.92 -31.40
C ALA A 25 1.84 4.61 -31.14
N LEU A 26 2.16 3.91 -30.04
CA LEU A 26 3.52 3.42 -29.74
C LEU A 26 3.96 2.34 -30.72
N ALA A 27 3.08 1.37 -31.03
CA ALA A 27 3.39 0.30 -31.98
C ALA A 27 3.61 0.84 -33.40
N VAL A 28 2.77 1.78 -33.84
CA VAL A 28 2.89 2.43 -35.17
C VAL A 28 4.13 3.34 -35.23
N GLY A 29 4.45 4.04 -34.15
CA GLY A 29 5.69 4.82 -34.06
C GLY A 29 6.95 3.95 -34.15
N HIS A 30 6.92 2.74 -33.58
CA HIS A 30 8.06 1.82 -33.58
C HIS A 30 8.27 1.08 -34.91
N GLU A 31 7.21 0.84 -35.69
CA GLU A 31 7.34 0.23 -37.03
C GLU A 31 7.78 1.22 -38.10
N LEU A 32 7.44 2.51 -37.98
CA LEU A 32 7.78 3.51 -38.99
C LEU A 32 9.26 3.94 -38.98
N ASP A 33 9.98 3.65 -37.88
CA ASP A 33 11.39 4.01 -37.69
C ASP A 33 12.36 3.03 -38.37
N ARG A 34 11.89 1.89 -38.88
CA ARG A 34 12.77 0.83 -39.38
C ARG A 34 13.33 1.05 -40.80
N ASP A 35 12.73 1.89 -41.66
CA ASP A 35 13.06 1.78 -43.09
C ASP A 35 13.53 3.01 -43.89
N HIS A 36 13.35 4.30 -43.54
CA HIS A 36 13.77 5.38 -44.48
C HIS A 36 14.37 6.67 -43.86
N PRO A 37 15.60 7.08 -44.24
CA PRO A 37 16.20 8.35 -43.84
C PRO A 37 15.70 9.49 -44.76
N THR A 38 14.65 10.21 -44.35
CA THR A 38 14.38 11.56 -44.86
C THR A 38 14.05 12.50 -43.68
N LEU A 39 15.00 13.39 -43.38
CA LEU A 39 15.21 14.03 -42.07
C LEU A 39 14.12 15.01 -41.60
N ASP A 40 13.18 15.43 -42.45
CA ASP A 40 12.12 16.38 -42.08
C ASP A 40 10.75 15.73 -41.80
N ARG A 41 10.40 14.62 -42.47
CA ARG A 41 9.13 13.91 -42.21
C ARG A 41 9.17 13.14 -40.89
N LEU A 42 10.35 12.64 -40.49
CA LEU A 42 10.52 11.84 -39.28
C LEU A 42 10.26 12.63 -37.98
N ARG A 43 10.69 13.91 -37.95
CA ARG A 43 10.46 14.79 -36.79
C ARG A 43 8.99 15.15 -36.64
N VAL A 44 8.30 15.45 -37.74
CA VAL A 44 6.86 15.78 -37.71
C VAL A 44 6.03 14.58 -37.23
N VAL A 45 6.40 13.36 -37.62
CA VAL A 45 5.76 12.13 -37.12
C VAL A 45 6.03 11.90 -35.64
N SER A 46 7.29 12.07 -35.19
CA SER A 46 7.65 11.94 -33.76
C SER A 46 6.93 12.98 -32.88
N PHE A 47 6.86 14.25 -33.30
CA PHE A 47 6.09 15.28 -32.58
C PHE A 47 4.59 14.99 -32.56
N GLY A 48 4.04 14.42 -33.64
CA GLY A 48 2.65 13.97 -33.70
C GLY A 48 2.37 12.83 -32.70
N CYS A 49 3.22 11.80 -32.69
CA CYS A 49 3.13 10.69 -31.75
C CYS A 49 3.31 11.17 -30.29
N ALA A 50 4.26 12.07 -30.04
CA ALA A 50 4.49 12.66 -28.73
C ALA A 50 3.25 13.43 -28.23
N LEU A 51 2.59 14.19 -29.10
CA LEU A 51 1.35 14.90 -28.76
C LEU A 51 0.21 13.92 -28.45
N VAL A 52 0.08 12.84 -29.23
CA VAL A 52 -0.90 11.78 -28.97
C VAL A 52 -0.63 11.14 -27.60
N VAL A 53 0.60 10.70 -27.33
CA VAL A 53 0.99 10.12 -26.03
C VAL A 53 0.74 11.10 -24.89
N LEU A 54 1.05 12.39 -25.06
CA LEU A 54 0.79 13.41 -24.05
C LEU A 54 -0.70 13.55 -23.75
N VAL A 55 -1.54 13.73 -24.78
CA VAL A 55 -2.98 13.94 -24.63
C VAL A 55 -3.65 12.70 -24.04
N PHE A 56 -3.40 11.53 -24.60
CA PHE A 56 -3.99 10.28 -24.15
C PHE A 56 -3.43 9.84 -22.80
N GLY A 57 -2.15 10.06 -22.54
CA GLY A 57 -1.51 9.81 -21.25
C GLY A 57 -2.12 10.66 -20.14
N VAL A 58 -2.24 11.98 -20.35
CA VAL A 58 -2.86 12.89 -19.38
C VAL A 58 -4.33 12.54 -19.15
N ALA A 59 -5.08 12.21 -20.22
CA ALA A 59 -6.46 11.79 -20.11
C ALA A 59 -6.60 10.48 -19.32
N ALA A 60 -5.76 9.48 -19.60
CA ALA A 60 -5.73 8.20 -18.89
C ALA A 60 -5.37 8.38 -17.41
N THR A 61 -4.33 9.17 -17.10
CA THR A 61 -3.96 9.48 -15.71
C THR A 61 -5.11 10.17 -14.95
N ARG A 62 -5.78 11.13 -15.59
CA ARG A 62 -6.93 11.82 -14.96
C ARG A 62 -8.11 10.89 -14.75
N SER A 63 -8.45 10.04 -15.71
CA SER A 63 -9.54 9.07 -15.57
C SER A 63 -9.26 8.07 -14.46
N ALA A 64 -8.10 7.42 -14.51
CA ALA A 64 -7.71 6.40 -13.52
C ALA A 64 -7.64 6.98 -12.11
N SER A 65 -7.03 8.15 -11.93
CA SER A 65 -6.94 8.80 -10.61
C SER A 65 -8.31 9.20 -10.07
N ASN A 66 -9.24 9.66 -10.91
CA ASN A 66 -10.60 10.00 -10.50
C ASN A 66 -11.40 8.76 -10.12
N GLU A 67 -11.31 7.67 -10.90
CA GLU A 67 -12.01 6.42 -10.62
C GLU A 67 -11.55 5.79 -9.30
N VAL A 68 -10.23 5.70 -9.09
CA VAL A 68 -9.68 5.18 -7.83
C VAL A 68 -10.07 6.07 -6.66
N SER A 69 -9.95 7.39 -6.81
CA SER A 69 -10.34 8.34 -5.75
C SER A 69 -11.83 8.27 -5.43
N ALA A 70 -12.70 8.09 -6.42
CA ALA A 70 -14.14 7.93 -6.20
C ALA A 70 -14.45 6.64 -5.41
N LYS A 71 -13.82 5.51 -5.76
CA LYS A 71 -13.97 4.24 -5.03
C LYS A 71 -13.46 4.35 -3.59
N VAL A 72 -12.34 5.02 -3.37
CA VAL A 72 -11.78 5.23 -2.03
C VAL A 72 -12.63 6.22 -1.22
N THR A 73 -13.16 7.27 -1.84
CA THR A 73 -14.07 8.22 -1.17
C THR A 73 -15.31 7.50 -0.65
N ALA A 74 -15.87 6.58 -1.44
CA ALA A 74 -17.05 5.81 -1.05
C ALA A 74 -16.79 4.85 0.12
N ARG A 75 -15.54 4.40 0.33
CA ARG A 75 -15.18 3.40 1.37
C ARG A 75 -14.52 4.01 2.61
N ALA A 76 -13.67 5.01 2.42
CA ALA A 76 -12.78 5.57 3.45
C ALA A 76 -12.92 7.09 3.63
N GLY A 77 -13.84 7.72 2.89
CA GLY A 77 -14.08 9.16 2.95
C GLY A 77 -13.10 10.00 2.12
N SER A 78 -13.42 11.29 1.97
CA SER A 78 -12.67 12.24 1.15
C SER A 78 -11.26 12.52 1.69
N ALA A 79 -11.08 12.44 3.02
CA ALA A 79 -9.81 12.72 3.68
C ALA A 79 -8.69 11.75 3.25
N ALA A 80 -9.01 10.47 3.05
CA ALA A 80 -8.07 9.47 2.53
C ALA A 80 -7.94 9.51 1.00
N ALA A 81 -9.03 9.83 0.29
CA ALA A 81 -9.08 9.79 -1.16
C ALA A 81 -8.34 10.95 -1.84
N ALA A 82 -8.30 12.12 -1.21
CA ALA A 82 -7.65 13.31 -1.74
C ALA A 82 -6.12 13.15 -1.90
N PRO A 83 -5.34 12.79 -0.87
CA PRO A 83 -3.90 12.60 -1.02
C PRO A 83 -3.55 11.46 -1.97
N LEU A 84 -4.32 10.37 -1.96
CA LEU A 84 -4.14 9.25 -2.90
C LEU A 84 -4.32 9.70 -4.36
N ARG A 85 -5.33 10.53 -4.64
CA ARG A 85 -5.57 11.05 -5.99
C ARG A 85 -4.38 11.88 -6.48
N VAL A 86 -3.88 12.78 -5.64
CA VAL A 86 -2.72 13.62 -5.97
C VAL A 86 -1.49 12.74 -6.22
N MET A 87 -1.25 11.74 -5.36
CA MET A 87 -0.14 10.81 -5.54
C MET A 87 -0.21 10.05 -6.88
N LEU A 88 -1.39 9.52 -7.22
CA LEU A 88 -1.61 8.84 -8.50
C LEU A 88 -1.41 9.77 -9.70
N GLN A 89 -1.84 11.03 -9.59
CA GLN A 89 -1.64 12.02 -10.64
C GLN A 89 -0.18 12.39 -10.83
N VAL A 90 0.55 12.64 -9.73
CA VAL A 90 1.99 12.95 -9.79
C VAL A 90 2.77 11.82 -10.43
N VAL A 91 2.54 10.58 -9.99
CA VAL A 91 3.21 9.39 -10.57
C VAL A 91 2.80 9.20 -12.03
N GLY A 92 1.51 9.30 -12.36
CA GLY A 92 1.04 9.14 -13.73
C GLY A 92 1.60 10.19 -14.67
N TYR A 93 1.63 11.47 -14.27
CA TYR A 93 2.23 12.53 -15.07
C TYR A 93 3.74 12.37 -15.25
N LEU A 94 4.45 11.90 -14.22
CA LEU A 94 5.87 11.58 -14.35
C LEU A 94 6.08 10.50 -15.44
N LEU A 95 5.28 9.44 -15.44
CA LEU A 95 5.35 8.38 -16.45
C LEU A 95 5.02 8.90 -17.86
N VAL A 96 4.02 9.78 -17.99
CA VAL A 96 3.66 10.40 -19.28
C VAL A 96 4.81 11.26 -19.79
N VAL A 97 5.45 12.05 -18.93
CA VAL A 97 6.62 12.87 -19.31
C VAL A 97 7.76 11.98 -19.81
N VAL A 98 8.08 10.91 -19.08
CA VAL A 98 9.12 9.96 -19.50
C VAL A 98 8.79 9.33 -20.86
N ALA A 99 7.54 8.89 -21.06
CA ALA A 99 7.10 8.30 -22.33
C ALA A 99 7.15 9.30 -23.50
N VAL A 100 6.82 10.57 -23.26
CA VAL A 100 6.91 11.63 -24.29
C VAL A 100 8.36 11.91 -24.66
N LEU A 101 9.26 11.98 -23.68
CA LEU A 101 10.69 12.18 -23.91
C LEU A 101 11.30 11.04 -24.74
N ASP A 102 10.89 9.80 -24.46
CA ASP A 102 11.30 8.60 -25.20
C ASP A 102 10.87 8.67 -26.68
N VAL A 103 9.62 9.04 -26.96
CA VAL A 103 9.09 9.18 -28.33
C VAL A 103 9.80 10.28 -29.14
N VAL A 104 10.28 11.33 -28.46
CA VAL A 104 11.05 12.42 -29.10
C VAL A 104 12.52 12.04 -29.29
N GLY A 105 12.97 10.88 -28.81
CA GLY A 105 14.33 10.39 -28.94
C GLY A 105 15.32 11.04 -27.98
N VAL A 106 14.83 11.56 -26.83
CA VAL A 106 15.69 12.08 -25.77
C VAL A 106 16.33 10.91 -25.02
N ASP A 107 17.64 10.96 -24.81
CA ASP A 107 18.33 9.96 -23.99
C ASP A 107 17.87 10.06 -22.53
N LEU A 108 17.22 9.00 -22.05
CA LEU A 108 16.70 8.89 -20.69
C LEU A 108 17.76 8.46 -19.67
N SER A 109 18.99 8.14 -20.09
CA SER A 109 20.07 7.65 -19.23
C SER A 109 20.30 8.52 -18.00
N GLN A 110 20.36 9.84 -18.19
CA GLN A 110 20.57 10.82 -17.11
C GLN A 110 19.39 10.90 -16.15
N PHE A 111 18.16 10.77 -16.66
CA PHE A 111 16.94 10.76 -15.84
C PHE A 111 16.83 9.47 -15.03
N LEU A 112 17.29 8.33 -15.57
CA LEU A 112 17.33 7.07 -14.84
C LEU A 112 18.29 7.13 -13.66
N VAL A 113 19.46 7.74 -13.81
CA VAL A 113 20.42 7.93 -12.71
C VAL A 113 19.83 8.81 -11.61
N GLY A 114 19.25 9.96 -11.94
CA GLY A 114 18.59 10.83 -10.96
C GLY A 114 17.35 10.19 -10.33
N GLY A 115 16.59 9.43 -11.12
CA GLY A 115 15.43 8.67 -10.68
C GLY A 115 15.79 7.56 -9.70
N ALA A 116 16.92 6.87 -9.90
CA ALA A 116 17.40 5.85 -8.98
C ALA A 116 17.70 6.43 -7.59
N VAL A 117 18.41 7.56 -7.51
CA VAL A 117 18.68 8.24 -6.23
C VAL A 117 17.39 8.70 -5.57
N THR A 118 16.48 9.31 -6.34
CA THR A 118 15.18 9.77 -5.84
C THR A 118 14.36 8.59 -5.29
N GLY A 119 14.37 7.45 -5.99
CA GLY A 119 13.71 6.22 -5.57
C GLY A 119 14.24 5.68 -4.25
N VAL A 120 15.57 5.71 -4.05
CA VAL A 120 16.19 5.32 -2.77
C VAL A 120 15.72 6.22 -1.63
N VAL A 121 15.72 7.54 -1.83
CA VAL A 121 15.28 8.50 -0.80
C VAL A 121 13.81 8.28 -0.43
N ILE A 122 12.93 8.12 -1.43
CA ILE A 122 11.51 7.81 -1.19
C ILE A 122 11.36 6.47 -0.49
N GLY A 123 12.13 5.46 -0.87
CA GLY A 123 12.12 4.13 -0.26
C GLY A 123 12.50 4.16 1.22
N ILE A 124 13.56 4.91 1.57
CA ILE A 124 13.99 5.12 2.97
C ILE A 124 12.88 5.83 3.75
N ALA A 125 12.26 6.87 3.17
CA ALA A 125 11.16 7.58 3.82
C ALA A 125 9.93 6.67 4.05
N ALA A 126 9.67 5.73 3.14
CA ALA A 126 8.55 4.79 3.22
C ALA A 126 8.85 3.53 4.04
N GLN A 127 10.10 3.32 4.45
CA GLN A 127 10.60 2.08 5.05
C GLN A 127 9.77 1.64 6.26
N GLN A 128 9.42 2.56 7.16
CA GLN A 128 8.67 2.24 8.37
C GLN A 128 7.25 1.75 8.05
N THR A 129 6.57 2.39 7.10
CA THR A 129 5.20 2.01 6.70
C THR A 129 5.20 0.65 6.01
N LEU A 130 6.15 0.40 5.10
CA LEU A 130 6.31 -0.90 4.45
C LEU A 130 6.66 -2.01 5.45
N GLY A 131 7.55 -1.71 6.41
CA GLY A 131 7.89 -2.65 7.47
C GLY A 131 6.67 -3.07 8.28
N ASN A 132 5.80 -2.12 8.63
CA ASN A 132 4.53 -2.42 9.32
C ASN A 132 3.55 -3.22 8.46
N PHE A 133 3.45 -2.91 7.16
CA PHE A 133 2.60 -3.65 6.22
C PHE A 133 3.02 -5.13 6.11
N PHE A 134 4.31 -5.40 5.87
CA PHE A 134 4.80 -6.77 5.76
C PHE A 134 4.72 -7.51 7.09
N ALA A 135 5.03 -6.84 8.21
CA ALA A 135 4.83 -7.44 9.53
C ALA A 135 3.35 -7.79 9.79
N GLY A 136 2.41 -6.94 9.36
CA GLY A 136 0.99 -7.22 9.44
C GLY A 136 0.58 -8.47 8.64
N ILE A 137 1.08 -8.62 7.41
CA ILE A 137 0.86 -9.84 6.62
C ILE A 137 1.38 -11.07 7.36
N VAL A 138 2.60 -11.01 7.91
CA VAL A 138 3.19 -12.13 8.66
C VAL A 138 2.34 -12.48 9.88
N LEU A 139 1.90 -11.49 10.66
CA LEU A 139 1.06 -11.70 11.84
C LEU A 139 -0.31 -12.31 11.46
N LEU A 140 -0.92 -11.86 10.37
CA LEU A 140 -2.20 -12.39 9.88
C LEU A 140 -2.11 -13.82 9.36
N LEU A 141 -0.97 -14.20 8.78
CA LEU A 141 -0.72 -15.54 8.24
C LEU A 141 -0.30 -16.52 9.33
N ALA A 142 0.67 -16.15 10.16
CA ALA A 142 1.20 -16.99 11.22
C ALA A 142 0.26 -17.07 12.44
N ARG A 143 -0.61 -16.06 12.62
CA ARG A 143 -1.57 -15.93 13.73
C ARG A 143 -0.99 -16.31 15.09
N PRO A 144 0.11 -15.66 15.55
CA PRO A 144 0.65 -15.92 16.89
C PRO A 144 -0.33 -15.52 18.01
N TYR A 145 -1.31 -14.69 17.70
CA TYR A 145 -2.44 -14.30 18.54
C TYR A 145 -3.63 -13.91 17.63
N ALA A 146 -4.83 -13.93 18.19
CA ALA A 146 -6.08 -13.56 17.53
C ALA A 146 -6.80 -12.44 18.29
N ALA A 147 -7.78 -11.82 17.62
CA ALA A 147 -8.69 -10.89 18.29
C ALA A 147 -9.45 -11.62 19.40
N GLY A 148 -9.44 -11.04 20.59
CA GLY A 148 -9.98 -11.64 21.81
C GLY A 148 -8.90 -12.16 22.78
N ASP A 149 -7.68 -12.40 22.32
CA ASP A 149 -6.61 -12.92 23.17
C ASP A 149 -6.11 -11.85 24.14
N SER A 150 -5.90 -12.24 25.40
CA SER A 150 -5.21 -11.42 26.39
C SER A 150 -3.71 -11.68 26.26
N ILE A 151 -2.94 -10.65 25.90
CA ILE A 151 -1.50 -10.79 25.69
C ILE A 151 -0.73 -9.75 26.49
N THR A 152 0.51 -10.10 26.84
CA THR A 152 1.50 -9.18 27.38
C THR A 152 2.63 -9.00 26.38
N VAL A 153 2.83 -7.77 25.93
CA VAL A 153 3.84 -7.40 24.94
C VAL A 153 5.07 -6.83 25.64
N TYR A 154 6.21 -7.49 25.46
CA TYR A 154 7.52 -7.04 25.97
C TYR A 154 8.32 -6.43 24.83
N SER A 155 8.29 -5.09 24.72
CA SER A 155 9.07 -4.38 23.69
C SER A 155 9.75 -3.14 24.24
N GLY A 156 11.06 -3.05 23.99
CA GLY A 156 11.87 -1.88 24.35
C GLY A 156 11.44 -0.61 23.60
N ALA A 157 10.80 -0.75 22.44
CA ALA A 157 10.33 0.39 21.65
C ALA A 157 9.10 1.10 22.27
N ILE A 158 8.37 0.43 23.17
CA ILE A 158 7.16 0.95 23.81
C ILE A 158 7.31 1.13 25.33
N ASN A 159 8.54 1.11 25.86
CA ASN A 159 8.86 1.33 27.27
C ASN A 159 8.17 0.38 28.27
N GLY A 160 8.37 -0.93 28.12
CA GLY A 160 8.02 -1.93 29.13
C GLY A 160 6.95 -2.94 28.70
N PRO A 161 6.50 -3.80 29.63
CA PRO A 161 5.44 -4.76 29.35
C PRO A 161 4.07 -4.08 29.34
N HIS A 162 3.36 -4.20 28.22
CA HIS A 162 1.97 -3.75 28.11
C HIS A 162 1.06 -4.96 28.03
N THR A 163 0.16 -5.11 29.01
CA THR A 163 -0.86 -6.17 29.01
C THR A 163 -2.18 -5.60 28.51
N GLY A 164 -2.81 -6.28 27.55
CA GLY A 164 -4.11 -5.89 27.05
C GLY A 164 -4.73 -6.95 26.16
N THR A 165 -6.02 -6.78 25.89
CA THR A 165 -6.76 -7.69 25.01
C THR A 165 -6.70 -7.22 23.57
N VAL A 166 -6.32 -8.11 22.65
CA VAL A 166 -6.30 -7.81 21.22
C VAL A 166 -7.72 -7.53 20.74
N THR A 167 -7.96 -6.33 20.22
CA THR A 167 -9.27 -5.96 19.67
C THR A 167 -9.33 -6.19 18.17
N ASP A 168 -8.25 -5.86 17.46
CA ASP A 168 -8.16 -6.01 16.01
C ASP A 168 -6.69 -6.11 15.56
N VAL A 169 -6.45 -6.93 14.53
CA VAL A 169 -5.15 -7.05 13.86
C VAL A 169 -5.27 -6.43 12.48
N GLY A 170 -4.94 -5.14 12.40
CA GLY A 170 -4.93 -4.40 11.16
C GLY A 170 -3.67 -4.63 10.35
N LEU A 171 -3.66 -4.09 9.13
CA LEU A 171 -2.55 -4.26 8.19
C LEU A 171 -1.26 -3.55 8.62
N LEU A 172 -1.37 -2.37 9.26
CA LEU A 172 -0.22 -1.58 9.72
C LEU A 172 -0.06 -1.58 11.24
N TYR A 173 -1.19 -1.71 11.96
CA TYR A 173 -1.25 -1.59 13.40
C TYR A 173 -2.16 -2.67 13.97
N THR A 174 -1.81 -3.15 15.16
CA THR A 174 -2.69 -3.98 15.98
C THR A 174 -3.20 -3.13 17.14
N SER A 175 -4.50 -3.25 17.43
CA SER A 175 -5.16 -2.48 18.48
C SER A 175 -5.32 -3.35 19.72
N LEU A 176 -4.71 -2.92 20.83
CA LEU A 176 -4.85 -3.52 22.15
C LEU A 176 -5.77 -2.66 23.00
N ARG A 177 -6.70 -3.30 23.70
CA ARG A 177 -7.48 -2.67 24.76
C ARG A 177 -6.72 -2.83 26.07
N VAL A 178 -6.18 -1.73 26.58
CA VAL A 178 -5.36 -1.71 27.78
C VAL A 178 -6.21 -1.22 28.96
N PRO A 179 -6.30 -1.98 30.07
CA PRO A 179 -6.96 -1.51 31.28
C PRO A 179 -6.12 -0.42 31.96
N VAL A 180 -6.75 0.71 32.27
CA VAL A 180 -6.14 1.84 32.98
C VAL A 180 -6.77 1.91 34.37
N LEU A 181 -5.94 2.10 35.40
CA LEU A 181 -6.44 2.23 36.78
C LEU A 181 -7.34 3.47 36.89
N ASP A 182 -8.53 3.30 37.46
CA ASP A 182 -9.52 4.36 37.70
C ASP A 182 -10.01 5.12 36.46
N ALA A 183 -9.85 4.56 35.26
CA ALA A 183 -10.31 5.16 34.01
C ALA A 183 -10.92 4.13 33.05
N ALA A 184 -11.58 4.63 32.00
CA ALA A 184 -12.07 3.78 30.92
C ALA A 184 -10.88 3.14 30.18
N PRO A 185 -11.02 1.88 29.70
CA PRO A 185 -9.97 1.20 28.97
C PRO A 185 -9.61 1.96 27.69
N GLU A 186 -8.32 2.12 27.43
CA GLU A 186 -7.79 2.85 26.28
C GLU A 186 -7.44 1.89 25.13
N ILE A 187 -7.58 2.36 23.88
CA ILE A 187 -7.13 1.62 22.69
C ILE A 187 -5.72 2.05 22.35
N MET A 188 -4.75 1.20 22.68
CA MET A 188 -3.35 1.37 22.29
C MET A 188 -3.11 0.74 20.91
N ARG A 189 -2.67 1.55 19.95
CA ARG A 189 -2.31 1.07 18.60
C ARG A 189 -0.81 0.88 18.47
N ILE A 190 -0.39 -0.35 18.30
CA ILE A 190 1.04 -0.69 18.20
C ILE A 190 1.38 -1.02 16.75
N PRO A 191 2.45 -0.43 16.18
CA PRO A 191 2.92 -0.78 14.84
C PRO A 191 3.26 -2.26 14.74
N ASN A 192 2.82 -2.91 13.68
CA ASN A 192 2.98 -4.36 13.53
C ASN A 192 4.44 -4.81 13.52
N SER A 193 5.36 -4.00 12.98
CA SER A 193 6.79 -4.31 13.01
C SER A 193 7.36 -4.39 14.43
N GLN A 194 6.83 -3.57 15.35
CA GLN A 194 7.24 -3.59 16.75
C GLN A 194 6.67 -4.81 17.48
N LEU A 195 5.45 -5.24 17.16
CA LEU A 195 4.86 -6.45 17.75
C LEU A 195 5.53 -7.72 17.26
N LEU A 196 5.86 -7.78 15.97
CA LEU A 196 6.56 -8.93 15.41
C LEU A 196 7.96 -9.12 16.01
N ALA A 197 8.62 -8.01 16.37
CA ALA A 197 9.93 -8.02 17.04
C ALA A 197 9.84 -8.16 18.57
N ALA A 198 8.63 -8.13 19.16
CA ALA A 198 8.44 -8.19 20.60
C ALA A 198 8.39 -9.63 21.11
N GLY A 199 8.76 -9.83 22.37
CA GLY A 199 8.36 -11.03 23.11
C GLY A 199 6.88 -10.93 23.46
N ILE A 200 6.08 -11.96 23.16
CA ILE A 200 4.66 -12.00 23.47
C ILE A 200 4.42 -13.15 24.44
N GLY A 201 3.81 -12.83 25.58
CA GLY A 201 3.42 -13.81 26.59
C GLY A 201 1.91 -13.75 26.90
N PRO A 202 1.39 -14.69 27.69
CA PRO A 202 -0.01 -14.70 28.10
C PRO A 202 -0.36 -13.45 28.93
N GLY A 203 -1.64 -13.07 28.89
CA GLY A 203 -2.16 -11.94 29.65
C GLY A 203 -2.20 -12.24 31.15
N ARG A 204 -2.19 -11.18 31.98
CA ARG A 204 -2.30 -11.30 33.45
C ARG A 204 -3.54 -12.09 33.89
N ASP A 205 -4.66 -11.93 33.18
CA ASP A 205 -5.91 -12.63 33.50
C ASP A 205 -5.79 -14.15 33.33
N ASP A 206 -4.94 -14.61 32.40
CA ASP A 206 -4.69 -16.03 32.17
C ASP A 206 -3.79 -16.62 33.26
N LEU A 207 -2.89 -15.82 33.85
CA LEU A 207 -2.06 -16.23 34.98
C LEU A 207 -2.88 -16.40 36.26
N VAL A 208 -3.93 -15.59 36.46
CA VAL A 208 -4.84 -15.71 37.62
C VAL A 208 -5.80 -16.89 37.46
N ARG A 209 -6.17 -17.22 36.21
CA ARG A 209 -7.07 -18.33 35.91
C ARG A 209 -6.44 -19.70 35.99
N ARG A 210 -5.11 -19.83 35.92
CA ARG A 210 -4.42 -21.10 36.19
C ARG A 210 -4.54 -21.41 37.69
N PRO A 211 -5.45 -22.31 38.12
CA PRO A 211 -5.50 -22.75 39.49
C PRO A 211 -4.28 -23.65 39.74
N ALA A 212 -3.98 -23.91 41.01
CA ALA A 212 -2.93 -24.82 41.47
C ALA A 212 -3.03 -26.29 41.00
N ASP A 213 -3.79 -26.59 39.94
CA ASP A 213 -4.05 -27.94 39.41
C ASP A 213 -2.87 -28.58 38.66
N GLU A 214 -1.75 -27.86 38.47
CA GLU A 214 -0.51 -28.43 37.88
C GLU A 214 0.53 -28.83 38.97
N GLY A 215 0.09 -28.99 40.23
CA GLY A 215 0.96 -29.09 41.40
C GLY A 215 1.02 -30.40 42.17
N GLU A 216 0.37 -31.49 41.72
CA GLU A 216 0.52 -32.78 42.41
C GLU A 216 0.85 -33.89 41.40
N PRO A 217 2.12 -34.34 41.31
CA PRO A 217 2.42 -35.56 40.57
C PRO A 217 1.63 -36.71 41.20
N PRO A 218 1.18 -37.71 40.42
CA PRO A 218 0.50 -38.86 40.97
C PRO A 218 1.37 -39.44 42.08
N VAL A 219 0.85 -39.45 43.31
CA VAL A 219 1.46 -40.12 44.45
C VAL A 219 1.62 -41.58 44.04
N ASP A 220 2.86 -41.97 43.75
CA ASP A 220 3.23 -43.35 43.48
C ASP A 220 2.95 -44.14 44.75
N GLY A 221 1.81 -44.84 44.75
CA GLY A 221 1.40 -45.74 45.81
C GLY A 221 2.29 -46.98 45.80
N GLY A 222 3.50 -46.84 46.33
CA GLY A 222 4.36 -47.96 46.68
C GLY A 222 3.96 -48.52 48.05
N GLY A 223 3.63 -49.82 48.08
CA GLY A 223 3.62 -50.66 49.28
C GLY A 223 2.24 -51.22 49.65
N ASP A 224 1.93 -52.43 49.19
CA ASP A 224 2.17 -53.68 49.96
C ASP A 224 2.11 -54.92 49.04
#